data_AF-A0AAU2Y7Y2-F1
#
_entry.id   AF-A0AAU2Y7Y2-F1
#
_cell.length_a   1.000
_cell.length_b   1.000
_cell.length_c   1.000
_cell.angle_alpha   90.00
_cell.angle_beta   90.00
_cell.angle_gamma   90.00
#
_symmetry.space_group_name_H-M   'P 1'
#
loop_
_entity.id
_entity.type
_entity.pdbx_description
1 polymer ?
#
loop_
_entity_poly.entity_id
_entity_poly.type
_entity_poly.pdbx_seq_one_letter_code
_entity_poly.pdbx_strand_id
1 'polypeptide(L)'
;MLAPAAARLGHPRPGQPWWEWLEETLTGLRRALLAHRDGAAVASAADLRRALALGLHAERITEVLYESGFALADASRAAGAAIHFLVGRVVEEQSRGDAETERAMIADADFPFPFMARSLHARHAAAATPDDDFGYALAIVVTGLRTLHADAAATATARPPESRP
;
A
#
# COMPACT_ATOMS: atom_id res chain seq x y z
N MET A 1 -19.21 10.14 -4.79
CA MET A 1 -19.21 9.25 -3.61
C MET A 1 -18.58 7.94 -4.04
N LEU A 2 -17.51 7.50 -3.38
CA LEU A 2 -17.03 6.12 -3.51
C LEU A 2 -18.17 5.23 -3.01
N ALA A 3 -18.94 4.65 -3.94
CA ALA A 3 -20.08 3.80 -3.67
C ALA A 3 -19.60 2.49 -2.97
N PRO A 4 -20.49 1.56 -2.52
CA PRO A 4 -20.20 0.51 -1.52
C PRO A 4 -19.24 -0.61 -1.97
N ALA A 5 -18.47 -0.37 -3.03
CA ALA A 5 -17.31 -1.14 -3.43
C ALA A 5 -16.05 -0.82 -2.61
N ALA A 6 -16.16 -0.01 -1.54
CA ALA A 6 -15.21 -0.03 -0.43
C ALA A 6 -15.06 -1.48 0.02
N ALA A 7 -13.92 -2.08 -0.34
CA ALA A 7 -13.60 -3.47 -0.15
C ALA A 7 -13.99 -3.92 1.27
N ARG A 8 -14.47 -5.16 1.41
CA ARG A 8 -14.90 -5.76 2.68
C ARG A 8 -13.99 -5.28 3.83
N LEU A 9 -14.55 -4.44 4.70
CA LEU A 9 -14.01 -4.06 6.00
C LEU A 9 -14.07 -5.27 6.95
N GLY A 10 -13.53 -6.41 6.51
CA GLY A 10 -13.50 -7.65 7.26
C GLY A 10 -12.24 -7.73 8.12
N HIS A 11 -12.25 -8.62 9.09
CA HIS A 11 -11.03 -9.08 9.74
C HIS A 11 -10.35 -10.15 8.87
N PRO A 12 -9.08 -10.50 9.15
CA PRO A 12 -8.49 -11.73 8.64
C PRO A 12 -9.42 -12.92 8.85
N ARG A 13 -9.48 -13.83 7.86
CA ARG A 13 -10.19 -15.10 8.00
C ARG A 13 -9.54 -15.94 9.11
N PRO A 14 -10.24 -16.90 9.75
CA PRO A 14 -9.62 -17.80 10.72
C PRO A 14 -8.37 -18.47 10.14
N GLY A 15 -7.23 -18.32 10.81
CA GLY A 15 -5.93 -18.84 10.36
C GLY A 15 -5.22 -18.03 9.27
N GLN A 16 -5.83 -16.97 8.74
CA GLN A 16 -5.18 -16.06 7.79
C GLN A 16 -4.22 -15.13 8.54
N PRO A 17 -2.94 -15.07 8.14
CA PRO A 17 -2.02 -14.09 8.69
C PRO A 17 -2.43 -12.66 8.37
N TRP A 18 -2.11 -11.72 9.29
CA TRP A 18 -2.46 -10.31 9.11
C TRP A 18 -1.85 -9.69 7.84
N TRP A 19 -0.67 -10.14 7.41
CA TRP A 19 0.01 -9.59 6.24
C TRP A 19 -0.68 -9.98 4.92
N GLU A 20 -1.14 -11.23 4.79
CA GLU A 20 -1.92 -11.67 3.63
C GLU A 20 -3.27 -10.94 3.57
N TRP A 21 -3.91 -10.75 4.71
CA TRP A 21 -5.14 -9.96 4.79
C TRP A 21 -4.91 -8.50 4.39
N LEU A 22 -3.80 -7.90 4.80
CA LEU A 22 -3.45 -6.53 4.44
C LEU A 22 -3.20 -6.40 2.93
N GLU A 23 -2.51 -7.37 2.32
CA GLU A 23 -2.28 -7.41 0.88
C GLU A 23 -3.58 -7.50 0.09
N GLU A 24 -4.47 -8.42 0.48
CA GLU A 24 -5.81 -8.55 -0.10
C GLU A 24 -6.62 -7.26 0.02
N THR A 25 -6.57 -6.63 1.19
CA THR A 25 -7.30 -5.39 1.50
C THR A 25 -6.82 -4.23 0.63
N LEU A 26 -5.50 -3.98 0.56
CA LEU A 26 -4.95 -2.88 -0.23
C LEU A 26 -5.11 -3.12 -1.73
N THR A 27 -5.01 -4.37 -2.19
CA THR A 27 -5.28 -4.73 -3.59
C THR A 27 -6.76 -4.49 -3.95
N GLY A 28 -7.69 -4.87 -3.08
CA GLY A 28 -9.11 -4.59 -3.27
C GLY A 28 -9.42 -3.09 -3.32
N LEU A 29 -8.80 -2.32 -2.42
CA LEU A 29 -8.98 -0.88 -2.35
C LEU A 29 -8.36 -0.15 -3.56
N ARG A 30 -7.20 -0.60 -4.07
CA ARG A 30 -6.64 -0.14 -5.35
C ARG A 30 -7.64 -0.30 -6.49
N ARG A 31 -8.22 -1.49 -6.66
CA ARG A 31 -9.21 -1.75 -7.73
C ARG A 31 -10.41 -0.82 -7.62
N ALA A 32 -10.91 -0.58 -6.41
CA ALA A 32 -12.03 0.32 -6.17
C ALA A 32 -11.69 1.78 -6.53
N LEU A 33 -10.48 2.25 -6.20
CA LEU A 33 -10.02 3.60 -6.54
C LEU A 33 -9.82 3.77 -8.05
N LEU A 34 -9.21 2.78 -8.72
CA LEU A 34 -8.97 2.79 -10.17
C LEU A 34 -10.24 2.74 -11.00
N ALA A 35 -11.34 2.20 -10.47
CA ALA A 35 -12.65 2.21 -11.14
C ALA A 35 -13.22 3.62 -11.36
N HIS A 36 -12.64 4.66 -10.73
CA HIS A 36 -13.05 6.05 -10.88
C HIS A 36 -11.88 6.89 -11.39
N ARG A 37 -12.02 7.49 -12.58
CA ARG A 37 -10.97 8.21 -13.33
C ARG A 37 -10.07 9.13 -12.47
N ASP A 38 -10.64 9.84 -11.50
CA ASP A 38 -9.91 10.75 -10.60
C ASP A 38 -10.07 10.38 -9.11
N GLY A 39 -10.42 9.12 -8.83
CA GLY A 39 -10.80 8.65 -7.49
C GLY A 39 -9.73 8.87 -6.44
N ALA A 40 -8.46 8.64 -6.78
CA ALA A 40 -7.35 8.82 -5.84
C ALA A 40 -6.93 10.29 -5.70
N ALA A 41 -6.96 11.08 -6.77
CA ALA A 41 -6.64 12.51 -6.70
C ALA A 41 -7.66 13.25 -5.81
N VAL A 42 -8.95 12.98 -5.98
CA VAL A 42 -10.02 13.54 -5.14
C VAL A 42 -9.88 13.08 -3.68
N ALA A 43 -9.51 11.82 -3.45
CA ALA A 43 -9.30 11.30 -2.10
C ALA A 43 -8.06 11.92 -1.41
N SER A 44 -6.98 12.16 -2.16
CA SER A 44 -5.75 12.77 -1.61
C SER A 44 -5.92 14.22 -1.15
N ALA A 45 -6.87 14.95 -1.76
CA ALA A 45 -7.22 16.33 -1.38
C ALA A 45 -8.28 16.40 -0.25
N ALA A 46 -8.77 15.26 0.24
CA ALA A 46 -9.82 15.16 1.24
C ALA A 46 -9.26 14.72 2.60
N ASP A 47 -9.73 15.36 3.68
CA ASP A 47 -9.61 14.79 5.04
C ASP A 47 -10.30 13.40 5.07
N LEU A 48 -9.81 12.47 5.89
CA LEU A 48 -10.39 11.15 6.17
C LEU A 48 -11.91 11.20 6.46
N ARG A 49 -12.44 12.30 7.01
CA ARG A 49 -13.90 12.51 7.18
C ARG A 49 -14.68 12.67 5.87
N ARG A 50 -14.05 13.24 4.84
CA ARG A 50 -14.60 13.36 3.48
C ARG A 50 -14.26 12.14 2.63
N ALA A 51 -13.14 11.46 2.93
CA ALA A 51 -12.77 10.16 2.38
C ALA A 51 -13.12 9.02 3.35
N LEU A 52 -14.37 8.97 3.83
CA LEU A 52 -14.83 8.07 4.91
C LEU A 52 -14.37 6.61 4.73
N ALA A 53 -14.40 6.09 3.50
CA ALA A 53 -13.93 4.74 3.21
C ALA A 53 -12.46 4.53 3.60
N LEU A 54 -11.56 5.47 3.27
CA LEU A 54 -10.14 5.38 3.64
C LEU A 54 -9.95 5.47 5.15
N GLY A 55 -10.74 6.31 5.83
CA GLY A 55 -10.75 6.38 7.30
C GLY A 55 -11.15 5.05 7.95
N LEU A 56 -12.22 4.42 7.46
CA LEU A 56 -12.67 3.10 7.95
C LEU A 56 -11.62 2.01 7.69
N HIS A 57 -10.92 2.06 6.55
CA HIS A 57 -9.83 1.13 6.28
C HIS A 57 -8.63 1.37 7.21
N ALA A 58 -8.26 2.63 7.46
CA ALA A 58 -7.18 2.95 8.40
C ALA A 58 -7.50 2.46 9.82
N GLU A 59 -8.74 2.66 10.28
CA GLU A 59 -9.22 2.14 11.56
C GLU A 59 -9.09 0.60 11.62
N ARG A 60 -9.62 -0.10 10.60
CA ARG A 60 -9.59 -1.56 10.55
C ARG A 60 -8.17 -2.12 10.46
N ILE A 61 -7.29 -1.49 9.70
CA ILE A 61 -5.88 -1.90 9.63
C ILE A 61 -5.21 -1.68 11.00
N THR A 62 -5.49 -0.57 11.67
CA THR A 62 -4.97 -0.30 13.03
C THR A 62 -5.41 -1.39 14.01
N GLU A 63 -6.70 -1.72 14.01
CA GLU A 63 -7.29 -2.78 14.84
C GLU A 63 -6.59 -4.14 14.62
N VAL A 64 -6.53 -4.59 13.37
CA VAL A 64 -5.93 -5.90 13.02
C VAL A 64 -4.44 -5.97 13.37
N LEU A 65 -3.68 -4.91 13.09
CA LEU A 65 -2.26 -4.87 13.43
C LEU A 65 -2.06 -4.88 14.95
N TYR A 66 -2.85 -4.12 15.71
CA TYR A 66 -2.79 -4.14 17.16
C TYR A 66 -3.12 -5.53 17.74
N GLU A 67 -4.18 -6.18 17.27
CA GLU A 67 -4.56 -7.54 17.66
C GLU A 67 -3.48 -8.58 17.31
N SER A 68 -2.68 -8.32 16.27
CA SER A 68 -1.54 -9.17 15.88
C SER A 68 -0.27 -8.94 16.72
N GLY A 69 -0.29 -8.01 17.68
CA GLY A 69 0.81 -7.78 18.62
C GLY A 69 1.67 -6.55 18.35
N PHE A 70 1.27 -5.66 17.44
CA PHE A 70 1.90 -4.34 17.34
C PHE A 70 1.52 -3.46 18.54
N ALA A 71 2.40 -2.55 18.95
CA ALA A 71 1.99 -1.46 19.84
C ALA A 71 0.97 -0.57 19.11
N LEU A 72 -0.06 -0.07 19.81
CA LEU A 72 -1.16 0.68 19.20
C LEU A 72 -0.69 1.90 18.38
N ALA A 73 0.32 2.62 18.89
CA ALA A 73 0.90 3.77 18.18
C ALA A 73 1.56 3.35 16.86
N ASP A 74 2.24 2.20 16.85
CA ASP A 74 2.91 1.69 15.64
C ASP A 74 1.92 1.09 14.65
N ALA A 75 0.87 0.41 15.15
CA ALA A 75 -0.25 -0.04 14.33
C ALA A 75 -0.93 1.13 13.58
N SER A 76 -1.18 2.24 14.28
CA SER A 76 -1.75 3.45 13.69
C SER A 76 -0.83 4.10 12.65
N ARG A 77 0.48 4.20 12.93
CA ARG A 77 1.47 4.69 11.97
C ARG A 77 1.55 3.80 10.72
N ALA A 78 1.54 2.48 10.90
CA ALA A 78 1.56 1.51 9.82
C ALA A 78 0.30 1.60 8.94
N ALA A 79 -0.88 1.74 9.55
CA ALA A 79 -2.13 1.97 8.83
C ALA A 79 -2.08 3.26 7.99
N GLY A 80 -1.61 4.35 8.58
CA GLY A 80 -1.42 5.62 7.86
C GLY A 80 -0.45 5.48 6.68
N ALA A 81 0.71 4.84 6.91
CA ALA A 81 1.71 4.60 5.86
C ALA A 81 1.14 3.76 4.71
N ALA A 82 0.39 2.70 5.01
CA ALA A 82 -0.24 1.84 4.02
C ALA A 82 -1.28 2.59 3.17
N ILE A 83 -2.12 3.42 3.79
CA ILE A 83 -3.12 4.24 3.08
C ILE A 83 -2.45 5.30 2.21
N HIS A 84 -1.44 6.02 2.71
CA HIS A 84 -0.72 7.02 1.92
C HIS A 84 0.03 6.39 0.74
N PHE A 85 0.69 5.25 0.96
CA PHE A 85 1.31 4.46 -0.10
C PHE A 85 0.29 4.12 -1.19
N LEU A 86 -0.86 3.55 -0.80
CA LEU A 86 -1.89 3.15 -1.73
C LEU A 86 -2.41 4.34 -2.54
N VAL A 87 -2.79 5.44 -1.87
CA VAL A 87 -3.35 6.61 -2.54
C VAL A 87 -2.33 7.21 -3.50
N GLY A 88 -1.08 7.41 -3.07
CA GLY A 88 -0.02 7.94 -3.92
C GLY A 88 0.23 7.05 -5.15
N ARG A 89 0.28 5.73 -4.94
CA ARG A 89 0.47 4.77 -6.02
C ARG A 89 -0.68 4.81 -7.04
N VAL A 90 -1.93 4.89 -6.58
CA VAL A 90 -3.07 4.99 -7.48
C VAL A 90 -3.12 6.34 -8.21
N VAL A 91 -2.76 7.46 -7.56
CA VAL A 91 -2.64 8.76 -8.23
C VAL A 91 -1.63 8.68 -9.38
N GLU A 92 -0.47 8.09 -9.16
CA GLU A 92 0.52 7.89 -10.22
C GLU A 92 -0.01 7.00 -11.34
N GLU A 93 -0.70 5.90 -11.02
CA GLU A 93 -1.27 5.00 -12.03
C GLU A 93 -2.36 5.68 -12.87
N GLN A 94 -3.22 6.50 -12.25
CA GLN A 94 -4.25 7.25 -12.96
C GLN A 94 -3.66 8.38 -13.83
N SER A 95 -2.46 8.84 -13.49
CA SER A 95 -1.75 9.89 -14.24
C SER A 95 -0.85 9.33 -15.35
N ARG A 96 -0.62 8.00 -15.38
CA ARG A 96 0.19 7.38 -16.43
C ARG A 96 -0.53 7.44 -17.78
N GLY A 97 0.23 7.83 -18.81
CA GLY A 97 -0.20 7.70 -20.20
C GLY A 97 -0.30 6.24 -20.63
N ASP A 98 -0.76 5.99 -21.85
CA ASP A 98 -0.75 4.65 -22.41
C ASP A 98 0.68 4.12 -22.61
N ALA A 99 0.80 2.80 -22.75
CA ALA A 99 2.10 2.15 -22.90
C ALA A 99 2.84 2.56 -24.19
N GLU A 100 2.15 3.12 -25.19
CA GLU A 100 2.79 3.64 -26.41
C GLU A 100 3.48 4.97 -26.13
N THR A 101 2.80 5.86 -25.42
CA THR A 101 3.31 7.16 -24.98
C THR A 101 4.53 6.98 -24.08
N GLU A 102 4.48 6.04 -23.12
CA GLU A 102 5.64 5.70 -22.28
C GLU A 102 6.81 5.19 -23.11
N ARG A 103 6.55 4.29 -24.07
CA ARG A 103 7.58 3.74 -24.98
C ARG A 103 8.22 4.82 -25.86
N ALA A 104 7.43 5.75 -26.39
CA ALA A 104 7.95 6.88 -27.17
C ALA A 104 8.82 7.81 -26.32
N MET A 105 8.38 8.13 -25.09
CA MET A 105 9.11 8.98 -24.16
C MET A 105 10.49 8.39 -23.79
N ILE A 106 10.57 7.08 -23.51
CA ILE A 106 11.84 6.44 -23.12
C ILE A 106 12.78 6.19 -24.30
N ALA A 107 12.25 6.14 -25.53
CA ALA A 107 13.04 5.97 -26.76
C ALA A 107 13.63 7.30 -27.27
N ASP A 108 13.18 8.43 -26.73
CA ASP A 108 13.72 9.75 -27.03
C ASP A 108 15.21 9.82 -26.63
N ALA A 109 16.05 10.27 -27.56
CA ALA A 109 17.49 10.41 -27.35
C ALA A 109 17.83 11.44 -26.26
N ASP A 110 16.95 12.40 -26.01
CA ASP A 110 17.10 13.44 -25.00
C ASP A 110 16.57 13.01 -23.62
N PHE A 111 16.08 11.76 -23.47
CA PHE A 111 15.60 11.26 -22.17
C PHE A 111 16.76 11.19 -21.16
N PRO A 112 16.73 11.99 -20.07
CA PRO A 112 17.93 12.28 -19.27
C PRO A 112 18.32 11.16 -18.29
N PHE A 113 17.54 10.08 -18.18
CA PHE A 113 17.71 9.03 -17.18
C PHE A 113 18.06 7.68 -17.80
N PRO A 114 19.34 7.43 -18.18
CA PRO A 114 19.72 6.28 -18.98
C PRO A 114 19.42 4.92 -18.30
N PHE A 115 19.58 4.84 -16.97
CA PHE A 115 19.21 3.61 -16.25
C PHE A 115 17.70 3.41 -16.14
N MET A 116 16.93 4.49 -16.03
CA MET A 116 15.47 4.40 -16.01
C MET A 116 14.97 3.90 -17.36
N ALA A 117 15.41 4.49 -18.48
CA ALA A 117 15.08 4.03 -19.83
C ALA A 117 15.41 2.54 -20.01
N ARG A 118 16.64 2.12 -19.66
CA ARG A 118 17.05 0.70 -19.72
C ARG A 118 16.14 -0.21 -18.89
N SER A 119 15.78 0.20 -17.67
CA SER A 119 14.93 -0.58 -16.79
C SER A 119 13.48 -0.68 -17.29
N LEU A 120 12.93 0.40 -17.85
CA LEU A 120 11.58 0.44 -18.42
C LEU A 120 11.51 -0.40 -19.68
N HIS A 121 12.54 -0.34 -20.55
CA HIS A 121 12.66 -1.25 -21.69
C HIS A 121 12.68 -2.73 -21.26
N ALA A 122 13.46 -3.08 -20.22
CA ALA A 122 13.50 -4.44 -19.71
C ALA A 122 12.14 -4.91 -19.18
N ARG A 123 11.41 -4.02 -18.48
CA ARG A 123 10.07 -4.29 -17.97
C ARG A 123 9.03 -4.46 -19.10
N HIS A 124 9.09 -3.62 -20.13
CA HIS A 124 8.23 -3.77 -21.31
C HIS A 124 8.52 -5.07 -22.07
N ALA A 125 9.79 -5.44 -22.23
CA ALA A 125 10.18 -6.70 -22.85
C ALA A 125 9.70 -7.93 -22.06
N ALA A 126 9.62 -7.81 -20.73
CA ALA A 126 9.06 -8.82 -19.84
C ALA A 126 7.51 -8.81 -19.78
N ALA A 127 6.84 -7.92 -20.52
CA ALA A 127 5.40 -7.71 -20.49
C ALA A 127 4.84 -7.44 -19.07
N ALA A 128 5.64 -6.78 -18.21
CA ALA A 128 5.24 -6.44 -16.86
C ALA A 128 3.98 -5.55 -16.86
N THR A 129 3.02 -5.90 -16.01
CA THR A 129 1.74 -5.21 -15.90
C THR A 129 1.73 -4.20 -14.74
N PRO A 130 0.80 -3.22 -14.74
CA PRO A 130 0.59 -2.36 -13.57
C PRO A 130 0.28 -3.15 -12.29
N ASP A 131 -0.33 -4.32 -12.41
CA ASP A 131 -0.62 -5.21 -11.28
C ASP A 131 0.66 -5.83 -10.72
N ASP A 132 1.62 -6.21 -11.57
CA ASP A 132 2.94 -6.71 -11.14
C ASP A 132 3.72 -5.63 -10.38
N ASP A 133 3.68 -4.38 -10.87
CA ASP A 133 4.31 -3.25 -10.20
C ASP A 133 3.71 -2.96 -8.83
N PHE A 134 2.38 -2.95 -8.77
CA PHE A 134 1.68 -2.73 -7.51
C PHE A 134 1.99 -3.85 -6.53
N GLY A 135 1.95 -5.11 -6.99
CA GLY A 135 2.30 -6.28 -6.18
C GLY A 135 3.71 -6.19 -5.63
N TYR A 136 4.70 -5.83 -6.46
CA TYR A 136 6.08 -5.66 -6.02
C TYR A 136 6.23 -4.54 -4.97
N ALA A 137 5.62 -3.38 -5.20
CA ALA A 137 5.69 -2.26 -4.27
C ALA A 137 4.98 -2.58 -2.94
N LEU A 138 3.83 -3.24 -3.00
CA LEU A 138 3.08 -3.69 -1.82
C LEU A 138 3.87 -4.74 -1.03
N ALA A 139 4.54 -5.68 -1.69
CA ALA A 139 5.39 -6.67 -1.04
C ALA A 139 6.54 -6.01 -0.26
N ILE A 140 7.12 -4.91 -0.77
CA ILE A 140 8.13 -4.13 -0.03
C ILE A 140 7.53 -3.56 1.27
N VAL A 141 6.37 -2.92 1.18
CA VAL A 141 5.70 -2.32 2.35
C VAL A 141 5.40 -3.39 3.41
N VAL A 142 4.80 -4.50 2.99
CA VAL A 142 4.40 -5.59 3.89
C VAL A 142 5.62 -6.29 4.50
N THR A 143 6.67 -6.54 3.71
CA THR A 143 7.92 -7.12 4.21
C THR A 143 8.59 -6.20 5.24
N GLY A 144 8.59 -4.89 5.00
CA GLY A 144 9.08 -3.91 5.96
C GLY A 144 8.32 -3.96 7.29
N LEU A 145 6.98 -3.98 7.24
CA LEU A 145 6.14 -4.09 8.43
C LEU A 145 6.37 -5.40 9.20
N ARG A 146 6.52 -6.52 8.49
CA ARG A 146 6.84 -7.82 9.11
C ARG A 146 8.18 -7.79 9.83
N THR A 147 9.17 -7.13 9.26
CA THR A 147 10.51 -6.98 9.85
C THR A 147 10.45 -6.13 11.11
N LEU A 148 9.82 -4.96 11.04
CA LEU A 148 9.64 -4.07 12.20
C LEU A 148 8.88 -4.75 13.35
N HIS A 149 7.88 -5.56 13.03
CA HIS A 149 7.14 -6.34 14.02
C HIS A 149 8.01 -7.40 14.72
N ALA A 150 8.78 -8.16 13.94
CA ALA A 150 9.68 -9.18 14.47
C ALA A 150 10.75 -8.56 15.39
N ASP A 151 11.32 -7.43 15.00
CA ASP A 151 12.33 -6.71 15.79
C ASP A 151 11.75 -6.17 17.10
N ALA A 152 10.53 -5.64 17.06
CA ALA A 152 9.83 -5.17 18.25
C ALA A 152 9.55 -6.33 19.22
N ALA A 153 9.11 -7.48 18.72
CA ALA A 153 8.87 -8.68 19.52
C ALA A 153 10.17 -9.23 20.15
N ALA A 154 11.26 -9.24 19.39
CA ALA A 154 12.58 -9.65 19.88
C ALA A 154 13.09 -8.72 21.00
N THR A 155 12.92 -7.41 20.81
CA THR A 155 13.31 -6.38 21.79
C THR A 155 12.50 -6.47 23.08
N ALA A 156 11.19 -6.75 22.98
CA ALA A 156 10.32 -6.95 24.14
C ALA A 156 10.71 -8.20 24.94
N THR A 157 11.11 -9.28 24.26
CA THR A 157 11.56 -10.54 24.89
C THR A 157 12.91 -10.37 25.60
N ALA A 158 13.79 -9.51 25.08
CA ALA A 158 15.13 -9.29 25.64
C ALA A 158 15.18 -8.36 26.87
N ARG A 159 14.09 -7.64 27.18
CA ARG A 159 14.05 -6.72 28.33
C ARG A 159 13.86 -7.53 29.64
N PRO A 160 14.76 -7.41 30.64
CA PRO A 160 14.56 -8.07 31.93
C PRO A 160 13.25 -7.60 32.58
N PRO A 161 12.59 -8.43 33.42
CA PRO A 161 11.41 -7.99 34.14
C PRO A 161 11.77 -6.78 35.01
N GLU A 162 11.13 -5.64 34.76
CA GLU A 162 11.28 -4.46 35.60
C GLU A 162 10.89 -4.82 37.03
N SER A 163 11.87 -4.72 37.93
CA SER A 163 11.65 -4.89 39.36
C SER A 163 10.74 -3.76 39.82
N ARG A 164 9.46 -4.07 40.08
CA ARG A 164 8.55 -3.11 40.70
C ARG A 164 9.04 -2.78 42.12
N PRO A 165 8.99 -1.49 42.54
CA PRO A 165 9.29 -1.09 43.90
C PRO A 165 8.25 -1.61 44.91
#